data_AF-A0AAD9YH00-F1
#
_entry.id   AF-A0AAD9YH00-F1
#
_cell.length_a   1.000
_cell.length_b   1.000
_cell.length_c   1.000
_cell.angle_alpha   90.00
_cell.angle_beta   90.00
_cell.angle_gamma   90.00
#
_symmetry.space_group_name_H-M   'P 1'
#
loop_
_entity.id
_entity.type
_entity.pdbx_description
1 polymer ?
#
loop_
_entity_poly.entity_id
_entity_poly.type
_entity_poly.pdbx_seq_one_letter_code
_entity_poly.pdbx_strand_id
1 'polypeptide(L)'
;MADSNRQSPEDVGMANAPAKPPATPEEREKFMEQKFANMLLQEKRTLRSFYSAQEKGATNWLVDRGVQVVLTAWFEWEVHVNVWAYFSAAGSLQSSLIDFPWIYEEPRMAPASPADASQLFAEFRRAIIQENNLPALVRIEKSLPLMGFEPEMPRNFQGSNRGLDIALRQNIWDDVFLGEPCVPGHPFEVVIPFIERLRTHGVWGSLELLRYLPAAVHHGVISRLNPSGHYVPTLVLGLAPNASDNPMNRMNLALSYNIALNWARTVVVTGTICPVSHAFKNFMIKPVQKEGEDVSQVVGLAEQREFTDDELKRCEPALALMPWTSEADHAAYRVGLWLQQQIDLTTVQDRYRLLREWCQQKHTNLENLTPIELRYACHRAWEKKITEWMTERDITKWSWNMETYYARQIATADSLKRNRS
;
A
#
# COMPACT_ATOMS: atom_id res chain seq x y z
N MET A 1 19.38 -68.75 -26.12
CA MET A 1 19.85 -67.85 -27.19
C MET A 1 19.09 -66.54 -27.01
N ALA A 2 19.83 -65.43 -26.91
CA ALA A 2 19.45 -64.03 -27.22
C ALA A 2 18.07 -63.56 -26.71
N ASP A 3 17.93 -62.64 -25.75
CA ASP A 3 18.14 -61.17 -25.83
C ASP A 3 17.16 -60.61 -24.76
N SER A 4 17.23 -59.42 -24.16
CA SER A 4 17.97 -58.18 -24.38
C SER A 4 17.83 -57.36 -23.08
N ASN A 5 18.97 -56.84 -22.61
CA ASN A 5 19.05 -55.74 -21.65
C ASN A 5 18.58 -54.45 -22.34
N ARG A 6 17.50 -53.85 -21.86
CA ARG A 6 17.21 -52.42 -22.07
C ARG A 6 16.91 -51.77 -20.73
N GLN A 7 17.97 -51.42 -20.02
CA GLN A 7 17.93 -50.28 -19.10
C GLN A 7 17.83 -49.02 -19.98
N SER A 8 16.75 -48.25 -19.79
CA SER A 8 16.61 -46.95 -20.44
C SER A 8 17.67 -45.99 -19.87
N PRO A 9 18.41 -45.23 -20.70
CA PRO A 9 19.52 -44.38 -20.24
C PRO A 9 19.09 -43.05 -19.61
N GLU A 10 17.87 -42.93 -19.08
CA GLU A 10 17.33 -41.65 -18.61
C GLU A 10 17.32 -41.46 -17.08
N ASP A 11 17.79 -42.46 -16.30
CA ASP A 11 17.92 -42.37 -14.84
C ASP A 11 19.35 -42.08 -14.36
N VAL A 12 20.10 -41.27 -15.12
CA VAL A 12 21.42 -40.79 -14.69
C VAL A 12 21.42 -39.28 -14.56
N GLY A 13 21.15 -38.82 -13.33
CA GLY A 13 21.79 -37.63 -12.78
C GLY A 13 21.26 -36.28 -13.22
N MET A 14 20.06 -35.90 -12.77
CA MET A 14 19.81 -34.51 -12.41
C MET A 14 20.49 -34.24 -11.06
N ALA A 15 21.82 -34.30 -11.06
CA ALA A 15 22.62 -33.71 -10.00
C ALA A 15 22.25 -32.23 -9.94
N ASN A 16 21.93 -31.75 -8.74
CA ASN A 16 21.70 -30.35 -8.43
C ASN A 16 22.72 -29.47 -9.16
N ALA A 17 22.32 -28.89 -10.29
CA ALA A 17 23.10 -27.85 -10.92
C ALA A 17 23.29 -26.76 -9.85
N PRO A 18 24.52 -26.30 -9.58
CA PRO A 18 24.71 -25.21 -8.64
C PRO A 18 23.86 -24.05 -9.11
N ALA A 19 22.98 -23.57 -8.23
CA ALA A 19 22.15 -22.40 -8.51
C ALA A 19 23.08 -21.30 -9.03
N LYS A 20 22.80 -20.80 -10.24
CA LYS A 20 23.59 -19.70 -10.82
C LYS A 20 23.63 -18.58 -9.78
N PRO A 21 24.82 -18.00 -9.49
CA PRO A 21 24.90 -16.90 -8.55
C PRO A 21 23.99 -15.74 -9.01
N PRO A 22 23.39 -14.99 -8.08
CA PRO A 22 22.60 -13.82 -8.42
C PRO A 22 23.39 -12.86 -9.29
N ALA A 23 22.72 -12.20 -10.24
CA ALA A 23 23.39 -11.26 -11.14
C ALA A 23 23.92 -10.04 -10.37
N THR A 24 25.17 -9.65 -10.65
CA THR A 24 25.75 -8.46 -10.02
C THR A 24 25.02 -7.18 -10.49
N PRO A 25 25.11 -6.05 -9.76
CA PRO A 25 24.59 -4.78 -10.24
C PRO A 25 25.07 -4.44 -11.65
N GLU A 26 26.35 -4.61 -11.95
CA GLU A 26 26.95 -4.29 -13.25
C GLU A 26 26.43 -5.19 -14.38
N GLU A 27 26.22 -6.48 -14.09
CA GLU A 27 25.61 -7.41 -15.04
C GLU A 27 24.18 -7.00 -15.38
N ARG A 28 23.41 -6.56 -14.37
CA ARG A 28 22.04 -6.07 -14.54
C ARG A 28 22.00 -4.77 -15.35
N GLU A 29 22.89 -3.83 -15.04
CA GLU A 29 23.04 -2.57 -15.78
C GLU A 29 23.37 -2.80 -17.24
N LYS A 30 24.43 -3.56 -17.53
CA LYS A 30 24.85 -3.87 -18.90
C LYS A 30 23.74 -4.53 -19.71
N PHE A 31 22.98 -5.43 -19.08
CA PHE A 31 21.83 -6.06 -19.71
C PHE A 31 20.71 -5.05 -20.01
N MET A 32 20.40 -4.15 -19.07
CA MET A 32 19.40 -3.09 -19.29
C MET A 32 19.82 -2.10 -20.38
N GLU A 33 21.09 -1.70 -20.44
CA GLU A 33 21.61 -0.84 -21.51
C GLU A 33 21.43 -1.50 -22.89
N GLN A 34 21.76 -2.78 -22.99
CA GLN A 34 21.60 -3.53 -24.24
C GLN A 34 20.13 -3.69 -24.61
N LYS A 35 19.27 -4.06 -23.66
CA LYS A 35 17.85 -4.33 -23.90
C LYS A 35 17.07 -3.06 -24.27
N PHE A 36 17.38 -1.94 -23.65
CA PHE A 36 16.66 -0.67 -23.83
C PHE A 36 17.43 0.38 -24.65
N ALA A 37 18.49 -0.02 -25.36
CA ALA A 37 19.34 0.88 -26.16
C ALA A 37 18.55 1.83 -27.06
N ASN A 38 17.55 1.32 -27.78
CA ASN A 38 16.72 2.13 -28.68
C ASN A 38 15.90 3.19 -27.93
N MET A 39 15.38 2.86 -26.74
CA MET A 39 14.59 3.79 -25.94
C MET A 39 15.47 4.86 -25.30
N LEU A 40 16.65 4.48 -24.81
CA LEU A 40 17.65 5.42 -24.30
C LEU A 40 18.06 6.44 -25.37
N LEU A 41 18.25 5.98 -26.62
CA LEU A 41 18.51 6.84 -27.77
C LEU A 41 17.36 7.81 -28.06
N GLN A 42 16.10 7.33 -28.02
CA GLN A 42 14.92 8.16 -28.26
C GLN A 42 14.73 9.24 -27.18
N GLU A 43 14.90 8.87 -25.91
CA GLU A 43 14.78 9.77 -24.76
C GLU A 43 15.95 10.76 -24.63
N LYS A 44 17.03 10.55 -25.39
CA LYS A 44 18.28 11.34 -25.29
C LYS A 44 18.82 11.41 -23.86
N ARG A 45 18.69 10.32 -23.12
CA ARG A 45 19.05 10.20 -21.70
C ARG A 45 19.93 8.97 -21.47
N THR A 46 20.82 9.06 -20.50
CA THR A 46 21.64 7.92 -20.08
C THR A 46 20.87 7.04 -19.10
N LEU A 47 21.21 5.74 -19.04
CA LEU A 47 20.64 4.83 -18.04
C LEU A 47 20.81 5.37 -16.61
N ARG A 48 21.95 5.99 -16.31
CA ARG A 48 22.22 6.61 -15.00
C ARG A 48 21.22 7.70 -14.61
N SER A 49 20.73 8.49 -15.58
CA SER A 49 19.72 9.51 -15.29
C SER A 49 18.39 8.91 -14.81
N PHE A 50 18.03 7.73 -15.31
CA PHE A 50 16.87 6.98 -14.83
C PHE A 50 17.13 6.40 -13.45
N TYR A 51 18.33 5.88 -13.18
CA TYR A 51 18.69 5.45 -11.83
C TYR A 51 18.55 6.54 -10.80
N SER A 52 19.10 7.73 -11.02
CA SER A 52 18.95 8.85 -10.07
C SER A 52 17.50 9.21 -9.77
N ALA A 53 16.61 9.16 -10.78
CA ALA A 53 15.19 9.38 -10.56
C ALA A 53 14.55 8.26 -9.73
N GLN A 54 14.89 6.99 -10.02
CA GLN A 54 14.35 5.84 -9.30
C GLN A 54 14.94 5.67 -7.89
N GLU A 55 16.18 6.11 -7.63
CA GLU A 55 16.76 6.17 -6.29
C GLU A 55 15.93 7.11 -5.38
N LYS A 56 15.59 8.31 -5.88
CA LYS A 56 14.71 9.23 -5.15
C LYS A 56 13.28 8.67 -5.00
N GLY A 57 12.74 8.06 -6.05
CA GLY A 57 11.41 7.43 -6.03
C GLY A 57 11.32 6.29 -5.01
N ALA A 58 12.27 5.36 -5.02
CA ALA A 58 12.36 4.26 -4.07
C ALA A 58 12.53 4.77 -2.64
N THR A 59 13.35 5.81 -2.44
CA THR A 59 13.50 6.42 -1.12
C THR A 59 12.19 7.03 -0.61
N ASN A 60 11.47 7.81 -1.42
CA ASN A 60 10.16 8.35 -1.04
C ASN A 60 9.21 7.21 -0.64
N TRP A 61 9.12 6.17 -1.47
CA TRP A 61 8.25 5.01 -1.22
C TRP A 61 8.58 4.27 0.09
N LEU A 62 9.86 4.17 0.46
CA LEU A 62 10.34 3.61 1.72
C LEU A 62 10.06 4.53 2.92
N VAL A 63 10.26 5.84 2.77
CA VAL A 63 9.98 6.85 3.82
C VAL A 63 8.49 6.85 4.16
N ASP A 64 7.63 6.81 3.15
CA ASP A 64 6.17 6.74 3.30
C ASP A 64 5.72 5.48 4.07
N ARG A 65 6.54 4.42 4.05
CA ARG A 65 6.34 3.15 4.77
C ARG A 65 6.97 3.13 6.16
N GLY A 66 7.61 4.21 6.58
CA GLY A 66 8.28 4.30 7.87
C GLY A 66 9.62 3.57 7.93
N VAL A 67 10.19 3.16 6.79
CA VAL A 67 11.47 2.44 6.77
C VAL A 67 12.62 3.38 7.16
N GLN A 68 13.44 2.91 8.10
CA GLN A 68 14.53 3.71 8.67
C GLN A 68 15.88 3.38 8.05
N VAL A 69 16.10 2.10 7.72
CA VAL A 69 17.37 1.56 7.23
C VAL A 69 17.07 0.40 6.28
N VAL A 70 17.86 0.27 5.21
CA VAL A 70 17.84 -0.87 4.28
C VAL A 70 19.26 -1.31 3.93
N LEU A 71 19.41 -2.58 3.54
CA LEU A 71 20.63 -3.15 2.98
C LEU A 71 20.99 -2.48 1.65
N THR A 72 22.27 -2.14 1.43
CA THR A 72 22.75 -1.56 0.17
C THR A 72 22.36 -2.38 -1.05
N ALA A 73 22.65 -3.68 -1.04
CA ALA A 73 22.33 -4.57 -2.15
C ALA A 73 20.82 -4.65 -2.45
N TRP A 74 19.97 -4.57 -1.43
CA TRP A 74 18.52 -4.55 -1.64
C TRP A 74 18.06 -3.23 -2.26
N PHE A 75 18.58 -2.09 -1.78
CA PHE A 75 18.22 -0.78 -2.32
C PHE A 75 18.62 -0.64 -3.80
N GLU A 76 19.83 -1.08 -4.15
CA GLU A 76 20.27 -1.15 -5.56
C GLU A 76 19.37 -2.07 -6.39
N TRP A 77 19.01 -3.23 -5.85
CA TRP A 77 18.11 -4.16 -6.52
C TRP A 77 16.71 -3.56 -6.77
N GLU A 78 16.14 -2.89 -5.79
CA GLU A 78 14.84 -2.23 -5.89
C GLU A 78 14.87 -1.10 -6.93
N VAL A 79 15.97 -0.34 -6.98
CA VAL A 79 16.19 0.68 -8.01
C VAL A 79 16.25 0.07 -9.41
N HIS A 80 16.92 -1.07 -9.58
CA HIS A 80 16.97 -1.81 -10.86
C HIS A 80 15.59 -2.32 -11.28
N VAL A 81 14.80 -2.84 -10.34
CA VAL A 81 13.40 -3.26 -10.59
C VAL A 81 12.58 -2.07 -11.12
N ASN A 82 12.68 -0.90 -10.48
CA ASN A 82 11.91 0.27 -10.86
C ASN A 82 12.35 0.85 -12.23
N VAL A 83 13.65 0.84 -12.53
CA VAL A 83 14.15 1.24 -13.86
C VAL A 83 13.65 0.30 -14.95
N TRP A 84 13.69 -1.02 -14.70
CA TRP A 84 13.14 -1.99 -15.62
C TRP A 84 11.65 -1.81 -15.85
N ALA A 85 10.87 -1.62 -14.78
CA ALA A 85 9.43 -1.43 -14.85
C ALA A 85 9.09 -0.18 -15.68
N TYR A 86 9.83 0.92 -15.48
CA TYR A 86 9.69 2.15 -16.26
C TYR A 86 9.86 1.88 -17.77
N PHE A 87 10.98 1.26 -18.16
CA PHE A 87 11.24 1.01 -19.58
C PHE A 87 10.29 -0.04 -20.18
N SER A 88 9.89 -1.05 -19.41
CA SER A 88 8.95 -2.06 -19.88
C SER A 88 7.57 -1.44 -20.15
N ALA A 89 7.11 -0.54 -19.29
CA ALA A 89 5.85 0.17 -19.47
C ALA A 89 5.89 1.16 -20.66
N ALA A 90 7.01 1.85 -20.86
CA ALA A 90 7.18 2.78 -21.98
C ALA A 90 7.33 2.08 -23.34
N GLY A 91 7.81 0.83 -23.35
CA GLY A 91 8.10 0.08 -24.59
C GLY A 91 6.96 -0.81 -25.09
N SER A 92 5.98 -1.15 -24.26
CA SER A 92 4.90 -2.08 -24.64
C SER A 92 3.58 -1.36 -24.91
N LEU A 93 3.06 -1.46 -26.14
CA LEU A 93 1.64 -1.22 -26.46
C LEU A 93 0.72 -2.32 -25.91
N GLN A 94 1.27 -3.35 -25.25
CA GLN A 94 0.55 -4.45 -24.62
C GLN A 94 1.00 -4.59 -23.17
N SER A 95 0.05 -4.39 -22.27
CA SER A 95 0.12 -4.43 -20.82
C SER A 95 0.44 -5.80 -20.22
N SER A 96 1.45 -6.52 -20.73
CA SER A 96 2.05 -7.62 -20.00
C SER A 96 3.27 -7.11 -19.25
N LEU A 97 3.20 -7.21 -17.93
CA LEU A 97 4.35 -7.14 -17.03
C LEU A 97 5.46 -8.02 -17.62
N ILE A 98 6.45 -7.42 -18.27
CA ILE A 98 7.63 -8.14 -18.72
C ILE A 98 8.37 -8.57 -17.45
N ASP A 99 8.43 -9.89 -17.21
CA ASP A 99 9.13 -10.50 -16.08
C ASP A 99 10.53 -9.88 -15.93
N PHE A 100 10.73 -9.14 -14.84
CA PHE A 100 12.06 -8.68 -14.45
C PHE A 100 12.93 -9.92 -14.21
N PRO A 101 14.03 -10.14 -14.95
CA PRO A 101 14.72 -11.42 -14.97
C PRO A 101 15.26 -11.86 -13.60
N TRP A 102 15.50 -10.89 -12.74
CA TRP A 102 16.12 -11.08 -11.42
C TRP A 102 15.11 -10.90 -10.29
N ILE A 103 13.81 -11.08 -10.57
CA ILE A 103 12.79 -10.84 -9.56
C ILE A 103 12.91 -11.80 -8.38
N TYR A 104 13.22 -13.07 -8.64
CA TYR A 104 13.40 -14.08 -7.60
C TYR A 104 14.78 -14.01 -6.91
N GLU A 105 15.60 -13.02 -7.26
CA GLU A 105 16.91 -12.75 -6.66
C GLU A 105 16.85 -11.61 -5.62
N GLU A 106 15.66 -11.26 -5.11
CA GLU A 106 15.48 -10.22 -4.10
C GLU A 106 16.38 -10.45 -2.87
N PRO A 107 17.33 -9.55 -2.58
CA PRO A 107 18.14 -9.63 -1.37
C PRO A 107 17.26 -9.48 -0.11
N ARG A 108 17.80 -9.76 1.07
CA ARG A 108 17.09 -9.33 2.29
C ARG A 108 17.09 -7.80 2.39
N MET A 109 15.96 -7.22 2.78
CA MET A 109 15.88 -5.76 2.96
C MET A 109 16.64 -5.27 4.20
N ALA A 110 16.63 -6.02 5.30
CA ALA A 110 17.29 -5.63 6.55
C ALA A 110 18.80 -5.90 6.49
N PRO A 111 19.67 -4.93 6.87
CA PRO A 111 21.09 -5.18 6.97
C PRO A 111 21.43 -6.07 8.19
N ALA A 112 22.46 -6.90 8.10
CA ALA A 112 22.95 -7.65 9.28
C ALA A 112 23.74 -6.78 10.24
N SER A 113 24.42 -5.76 9.70
CA SER A 113 25.22 -4.83 10.48
C SER A 113 25.03 -3.40 9.98
N PRO A 114 25.31 -2.38 10.80
CA PRO A 114 25.27 -0.98 10.35
C PRO A 114 26.20 -0.69 9.17
N ALA A 115 27.25 -1.48 8.96
CA ALA A 115 28.18 -1.33 7.84
C ALA A 115 27.55 -1.73 6.49
N ASP A 116 26.55 -2.61 6.50
CA ASP A 116 25.87 -3.07 5.28
C ASP A 116 24.70 -2.15 4.88
N ALA A 117 24.40 -1.14 5.71
CA ALA A 117 23.30 -0.22 5.48
C ALA A 117 23.60 0.73 4.32
N SER A 118 22.57 1.00 3.50
CA SER A 118 22.68 1.91 2.36
C SER A 118 22.89 3.35 2.84
N GLN A 119 24.10 3.88 2.62
CA GLN A 119 24.42 5.28 2.85
C GLN A 119 23.59 6.20 1.94
N LEU A 120 23.44 5.82 0.67
CA LEU A 120 22.66 6.57 -0.31
C LEU A 120 21.19 6.74 0.11
N PHE A 121 20.55 5.65 0.57
CA PHE A 121 19.20 5.74 1.13
C PHE A 121 19.16 6.66 2.35
N ALA A 122 20.12 6.55 3.27
CA ALA A 122 20.15 7.38 4.47
C ALA A 122 20.28 8.88 4.15
N GLU A 123 21.08 9.23 3.14
CA GLU A 123 21.24 10.60 2.66
C GLU A 123 19.96 11.14 2.03
N PHE A 124 19.35 10.40 1.08
CA PHE A 124 18.10 10.83 0.46
C PHE A 124 16.96 10.90 1.48
N ARG A 125 16.86 9.94 2.39
CA ARG A 125 15.86 9.93 3.47
C ARG A 125 15.98 11.18 4.32
N ARG A 126 17.20 11.56 4.71
CA ARG A 126 17.44 12.78 5.50
C ARG A 126 16.98 14.01 4.72
N ALA A 127 17.31 14.11 3.43
CA ALA A 127 16.89 15.22 2.59
C ALA A 127 15.36 15.31 2.45
N ILE A 128 14.68 14.18 2.23
CA ILE A 128 13.21 14.10 2.13
C ILE A 128 12.54 14.53 3.44
N ILE A 129 13.03 14.03 4.58
CA ILE A 129 12.49 14.40 5.90
C ILE A 129 12.69 15.89 6.16
N GLN A 130 13.86 16.44 5.83
CA GLN A 130 14.14 17.86 5.96
C GLN A 130 13.19 18.69 5.09
N GLU A 131 12.98 18.30 3.83
CA GLU A 131 12.06 18.97 2.91
C GLU A 131 10.61 18.92 3.42
N ASN A 132 10.14 17.75 3.88
CA ASN A 132 8.80 17.55 4.42
C ASN A 132 8.52 18.35 5.69
N ASN A 133 9.56 18.65 6.49
CA ASN A 133 9.45 19.43 7.72
C ASN A 133 9.70 20.94 7.53
N LEU A 134 9.86 21.42 6.30
CA LEU A 134 10.00 22.85 6.05
C LEU A 134 8.75 23.63 6.51
N PRO A 135 8.93 24.84 7.08
CA PRO A 135 7.80 25.74 7.36
C PRO A 135 6.98 26.00 6.09
N ALA A 136 5.66 26.10 6.24
CA ALA A 136 4.75 26.19 5.10
C ALA A 136 5.06 27.38 4.17
N LEU A 137 5.41 28.54 4.72
CA LEU A 137 5.78 29.71 3.92
C LEU A 137 7.05 29.46 3.07
N VAL A 138 8.05 28.79 3.64
CA VAL A 138 9.28 28.40 2.92
C VAL A 138 8.98 27.39 1.80
N ARG A 139 8.02 26.47 2.03
CA ARG A 139 7.56 25.55 0.99
C ARG A 139 6.95 26.31 -0.18
N ILE A 140 6.09 27.29 0.08
CA ILE A 140 5.47 28.12 -0.97
C ILE A 140 6.53 28.95 -1.72
N GLU A 141 7.49 29.56 -1.02
CA GLU A 141 8.60 30.29 -1.63
C GLU A 141 9.45 29.42 -2.58
N LYS A 142 9.57 28.12 -2.26
CA LYS A 142 10.26 27.13 -3.08
C LYS A 142 9.38 26.47 -4.15
N SER A 143 8.14 26.96 -4.34
CA SER A 143 7.15 26.35 -5.25
C SER A 143 6.90 24.86 -4.95
N LEU A 144 6.99 24.47 -3.68
CA LEU A 144 6.67 23.13 -3.22
C LEU A 144 5.19 23.04 -2.83
N PRO A 145 4.55 21.85 -2.95
CA PRO A 145 3.20 21.64 -2.45
C PRO A 145 3.10 21.95 -0.95
N LEU A 146 1.95 22.49 -0.51
CA LEU A 146 1.74 22.88 0.89
C LEU A 146 1.99 21.74 1.88
N MET A 147 1.54 20.53 1.50
CA MET A 147 1.67 19.29 2.27
C MET A 147 2.55 18.30 1.52
N GLY A 148 3.06 17.29 2.21
CA GLY A 148 3.84 16.21 1.62
C GLY A 148 3.08 15.45 0.51
N PHE A 149 3.83 14.79 -0.36
CA PHE A 149 3.31 13.88 -1.38
C PHE A 149 2.45 12.78 -0.74
N GLU A 150 1.46 12.28 -1.47
CA GLU A 150 0.71 11.10 -1.09
C GLU A 150 0.72 10.05 -2.20
N PRO A 151 1.00 8.77 -1.89
CA PRO A 151 0.73 7.69 -2.81
C PRO A 151 -0.78 7.54 -3.02
N GLU A 152 -1.15 6.97 -4.17
CA GLU A 152 -2.54 6.69 -4.52
C GLU A 152 -3.14 5.62 -3.59
N MET A 153 -4.35 5.89 -3.12
CA MET A 153 -5.15 5.08 -2.20
C MET A 153 -6.59 5.02 -2.70
N PRO A 154 -6.87 4.28 -3.79
CA PRO A 154 -8.23 4.20 -4.33
C PRO A 154 -9.16 3.60 -3.27
N ARG A 155 -10.23 4.34 -2.94
CA ARG A 155 -11.27 3.91 -1.99
C ARG A 155 -12.36 3.13 -2.69
N ASN A 156 -12.77 3.61 -3.86
CA ASN A 156 -13.78 3.00 -4.70
C ASN A 156 -13.14 2.47 -5.99
N PHE A 157 -13.38 1.20 -6.27
CA PHE A 157 -12.97 0.58 -7.52
C PHE A 157 -14.13 0.65 -8.52
N GLN A 158 -14.20 1.73 -9.29
CA GLN A 158 -15.16 1.84 -10.39
C GLN A 158 -14.56 1.28 -11.69
N GLY A 159 -15.37 0.60 -12.52
CA GLY A 159 -14.96 0.15 -13.86
C GLY A 159 -14.67 -1.36 -13.99
N SER A 160 -13.58 -1.74 -14.66
CA SER A 160 -13.20 -3.15 -14.91
C SER A 160 -12.92 -3.98 -13.66
N ASN A 161 -12.75 -3.31 -12.50
CA ASN A 161 -12.55 -3.93 -11.18
C ASN A 161 -13.84 -3.95 -10.33
N ARG A 162 -15.02 -4.01 -10.99
CA ARG A 162 -16.39 -3.95 -10.44
C ARG A 162 -16.64 -4.77 -9.17
N GLY A 163 -15.87 -5.80 -8.90
CA GLY A 163 -16.05 -6.67 -7.73
C GLY A 163 -15.32 -6.26 -6.46
N LEU A 164 -14.52 -5.17 -6.49
CA LEU A 164 -13.84 -4.60 -5.32
C LEU A 164 -14.57 -3.39 -4.71
N ASP A 165 -15.81 -3.12 -5.14
CA ASP A 165 -16.64 -2.04 -4.60
C ASP A 165 -16.85 -2.17 -3.09
N ILE A 166 -16.71 -1.06 -2.37
CA ILE A 166 -16.75 -1.06 -0.90
C ILE A 166 -18.14 -1.34 -0.34
N ALA A 167 -19.21 -0.85 -0.99
CA ALA A 167 -20.57 -1.05 -0.53
C ALA A 167 -20.99 -2.51 -0.72
N LEU A 168 -20.64 -3.12 -1.86
CA LEU A 168 -20.83 -4.55 -2.08
C LEU A 168 -20.07 -5.38 -1.04
N ARG A 169 -18.79 -5.09 -0.80
CA ARG A 169 -17.99 -5.81 0.20
C ARG A 169 -18.57 -5.67 1.61
N GLN A 170 -19.06 -4.49 2.00
CA GLN A 170 -19.70 -4.32 3.31
C GLN A 170 -20.98 -5.16 3.42
N ASN A 171 -21.83 -5.13 2.39
CA ASN A 171 -23.06 -5.95 2.38
C ASN A 171 -22.76 -7.45 2.49
N ILE A 172 -21.70 -7.93 1.82
CA ILE A 172 -21.27 -9.33 1.93
C ILE A 172 -20.71 -9.63 3.32
N TRP A 173 -19.92 -8.71 3.91
CA TRP A 173 -19.41 -8.87 5.27
C TRP A 173 -20.54 -9.06 6.28
N ASP A 174 -21.54 -8.18 6.23
CA ASP A 174 -22.67 -8.19 7.16
C ASP A 174 -23.52 -9.47 7.03
N ASP A 175 -23.51 -10.11 5.86
CA ASP A 175 -24.21 -11.37 5.58
C ASP A 175 -23.44 -12.60 6.07
N VAL A 176 -22.12 -12.64 5.87
CA VAL A 176 -21.29 -13.83 6.18
C VAL A 176 -20.67 -13.82 7.57
N PHE A 177 -20.47 -12.65 8.17
CA PHE A 177 -19.88 -12.46 9.50
C PHE A 177 -20.90 -11.78 10.44
N LEU A 178 -22.00 -12.49 10.71
CA LEU A 178 -23.13 -11.97 11.50
C LEU A 178 -22.70 -11.48 12.89
N GLY A 179 -22.80 -10.17 13.12
CA GLY A 179 -22.50 -9.54 14.41
C GLY A 179 -21.02 -9.27 14.67
N GLU A 180 -20.12 -9.65 13.75
CA GLU A 180 -18.69 -9.37 13.86
C GLU A 180 -18.38 -7.95 13.33
N PRO A 181 -17.69 -7.11 14.12
CA PRO A 181 -17.37 -5.76 13.70
C PRO A 181 -16.37 -5.76 12.54
N CYS A 182 -16.77 -5.19 11.40
CA CYS A 182 -15.83 -4.83 10.34
C CYS A 182 -15.05 -3.57 10.73
N VAL A 183 -13.77 -3.51 10.39
CA VAL A 183 -13.04 -2.23 10.43
C VAL A 183 -13.75 -1.26 9.47
N PRO A 184 -14.22 -0.08 9.93
CA PRO A 184 -14.97 0.84 9.09
C PRO A 184 -14.19 1.20 7.83
N GLY A 185 -14.80 0.99 6.67
CA GLY A 185 -14.20 1.30 5.38
C GLY A 185 -13.26 0.22 4.80
N HIS A 186 -13.07 -0.91 5.50
CA HIS A 186 -12.08 -1.93 5.13
C HIS A 186 -12.61 -3.39 5.12
N PRO A 187 -13.79 -3.68 4.56
CA PRO A 187 -14.29 -5.06 4.48
C PRO A 187 -13.40 -5.92 3.58
N PHE A 188 -12.96 -7.09 4.03
CA PHE A 188 -12.10 -8.01 3.27
C PHE A 188 -10.74 -7.42 2.85
N GLU A 189 -10.18 -6.50 3.66
CA GLU A 189 -8.83 -5.95 3.44
C GLU A 189 -7.82 -6.57 4.43
N VAL A 190 -6.66 -7.00 3.93
CA VAL A 190 -5.57 -7.60 4.73
C VAL A 190 -4.27 -6.88 4.43
N VAL A 191 -3.64 -6.31 5.46
CA VAL A 191 -2.30 -5.73 5.34
C VAL A 191 -1.31 -6.81 4.92
N ILE A 192 -0.53 -6.53 3.88
CA ILE A 192 0.61 -7.36 3.48
C ILE A 192 1.77 -7.00 4.43
N PRO A 193 2.17 -7.90 5.35
CA PRO A 193 3.19 -7.57 6.34
C PRO A 193 4.49 -7.18 5.65
N PHE A 194 5.01 -6.01 6.03
CA PHE A 194 6.22 -5.47 5.45
C PHE A 194 7.45 -6.09 6.14
N ILE A 195 7.92 -7.23 5.63
CA ILE A 195 9.14 -7.88 6.15
C ILE A 195 10.12 -8.27 5.04
N GLU A 196 11.25 -8.89 5.41
CA GLU A 196 12.53 -9.07 4.69
C GLU A 196 12.54 -9.20 3.15
N ARG A 197 11.44 -9.65 2.52
CA ARG A 197 11.26 -9.82 1.06
C ARG A 197 9.88 -9.34 0.59
N LEU A 198 9.66 -8.03 0.59
CA LEU A 198 8.35 -7.48 0.29
C LEU A 198 7.92 -7.70 -1.17
N ARG A 199 8.84 -7.51 -2.12
CA ARG A 199 8.46 -7.53 -3.54
C ARG A 199 8.04 -8.94 -3.91
N THR A 200 8.92 -9.92 -3.74
CA THR A 200 8.70 -11.30 -4.18
C THR A 200 7.57 -11.99 -3.41
N HIS A 201 7.54 -11.85 -2.08
CA HIS A 201 6.56 -12.60 -1.28
C HIS A 201 5.26 -11.82 -1.01
N GLY A 202 5.30 -10.48 -1.08
CA GLY A 202 4.11 -9.64 -0.96
C GLY A 202 3.50 -9.33 -2.32
N VAL A 203 4.10 -8.39 -3.06
CA VAL A 203 3.50 -7.79 -4.26
C VAL A 203 3.46 -8.74 -5.46
N TRP A 204 4.55 -9.42 -5.78
CA TRP A 204 4.59 -10.39 -6.89
C TRP A 204 3.91 -11.69 -6.50
N GLY A 205 4.07 -12.12 -5.24
CA GLY A 205 3.34 -13.25 -4.68
C GLY A 205 1.81 -13.07 -4.78
N SER A 206 1.30 -11.83 -4.72
CA SER A 206 -0.11 -11.58 -4.98
C SER A 206 -0.47 -11.80 -6.46
N LEU A 207 0.36 -11.45 -7.44
CA LEU A 207 0.02 -11.76 -8.84
C LEU A 207 -0.12 -13.27 -9.09
N GLU A 208 0.72 -14.07 -8.44
CA GLU A 208 0.59 -15.54 -8.50
C GLU A 208 -0.68 -16.05 -7.79
N LEU A 209 -1.18 -15.34 -6.78
CA LEU A 209 -2.39 -15.69 -6.03
C LEU A 209 -3.60 -15.87 -6.95
N LEU A 210 -3.68 -15.15 -8.08
CA LEU A 210 -4.77 -15.31 -9.06
C LEU A 210 -4.93 -16.76 -9.55
N ARG A 211 -3.85 -17.54 -9.57
CA ARG A 211 -3.87 -18.96 -10.02
C ARG A 211 -4.50 -19.90 -9.00
N TYR A 212 -4.58 -19.47 -7.75
CA TYR A 212 -5.02 -20.30 -6.61
C TYR A 212 -6.34 -19.83 -5.99
N LEU A 213 -6.83 -18.64 -6.34
CA LEU A 213 -8.12 -18.15 -5.88
C LEU A 213 -9.28 -18.91 -6.55
N PRO A 214 -10.42 -19.06 -5.86
CA PRO A 214 -11.65 -19.51 -6.51
C PRO A 214 -12.00 -18.60 -7.67
N ALA A 215 -12.55 -19.16 -8.76
CA ALA A 215 -12.91 -18.38 -9.96
C ALA A 215 -13.85 -17.19 -9.70
N ALA A 216 -14.63 -17.26 -8.62
CA ALA A 216 -15.55 -16.20 -8.21
C ALA A 216 -14.90 -15.08 -7.38
N VAL A 217 -13.64 -15.23 -6.98
CA VAL A 217 -12.91 -14.29 -6.13
C VAL A 217 -11.81 -13.63 -6.94
N HIS A 218 -11.65 -12.32 -6.73
CA HIS A 218 -10.57 -11.54 -7.31
C HIS A 218 -9.87 -10.73 -6.21
N HIS A 219 -8.68 -10.22 -6.51
CA HIS A 219 -7.95 -9.38 -5.57
C HIS A 219 -7.28 -8.19 -6.27
N GLY A 220 -7.02 -7.15 -5.49
CA GLY A 220 -6.10 -6.07 -5.85
C GLY A 220 -5.12 -5.79 -4.70
N VAL A 221 -3.99 -5.18 -5.02
CA VAL A 221 -3.05 -4.65 -4.02
C VAL A 221 -3.02 -3.13 -4.13
N ILE A 222 -3.29 -2.45 -3.03
CA ILE A 222 -3.37 -0.99 -2.95
C ILE A 222 -2.67 -0.47 -1.71
N SER A 223 -2.44 0.84 -1.65
CA SER A 223 -1.95 1.48 -0.43
C SER A 223 -3.12 1.85 0.50
N ARG A 224 -2.90 1.67 1.80
CA ARG A 224 -3.74 2.16 2.89
C ARG A 224 -2.88 2.83 3.94
N LEU A 225 -3.45 3.67 4.79
CA LEU A 225 -2.73 4.23 5.93
C LEU A 225 -2.94 3.38 7.18
N ASN A 226 -1.88 3.15 7.94
CA ASN A 226 -1.96 2.52 9.26
C ASN A 226 -2.03 3.59 10.38
N PRO A 227 -2.32 3.19 11.64
CA PRO A 227 -2.37 4.11 12.78
C PRO A 227 -1.09 4.89 13.07
N SER A 228 0.06 4.40 12.61
CA SER A 228 1.35 5.11 12.73
C SER A 228 1.55 6.19 11.67
N GLY A 229 0.60 6.37 10.74
CA GLY A 229 0.70 7.33 9.65
C GLY A 229 1.56 6.87 8.47
N HIS A 230 1.86 5.58 8.38
CA HIS A 230 2.61 5.00 7.26
C HIS A 230 1.67 4.34 6.25
N TYR A 231 2.05 4.39 4.98
CA TYR A 231 1.32 3.75 3.90
C TYR A 231 1.72 2.28 3.78
N VAL A 232 0.78 1.37 3.98
CA VAL A 232 1.00 -0.08 3.93
C VAL A 232 0.35 -0.69 2.69
N PRO A 233 1.04 -1.63 2.00
CA PRO A 233 0.40 -2.42 0.96
C PRO A 233 -0.68 -3.31 1.57
N THR A 234 -1.85 -3.32 0.96
CA THR A 234 -3.04 -4.00 1.46
C THR A 234 -3.65 -4.82 0.33
N LEU A 235 -3.83 -6.11 0.60
CA LEU A 235 -4.58 -7.02 -0.26
C LEU A 235 -6.08 -6.77 -0.03
N VAL A 236 -6.79 -6.44 -1.09
CA VAL A 236 -8.25 -6.30 -1.08
C VAL A 236 -8.85 -7.45 -1.85
N LEU A 237 -9.71 -8.21 -1.19
CA LEU A 237 -10.46 -9.30 -1.81
C LEU A 237 -11.87 -8.85 -2.13
N GLY A 238 -12.41 -9.35 -3.23
CA GLY A 238 -13.79 -9.13 -3.61
C GLY A 238 -14.27 -10.17 -4.62
N LEU A 239 -15.49 -10.00 -5.11
CA LEU A 239 -16.00 -10.87 -6.17
C LEU A 239 -15.24 -10.62 -7.48
N ALA A 240 -15.16 -11.61 -8.35
CA ALA A 240 -14.65 -11.38 -9.70
C ALA A 240 -15.65 -10.52 -10.51
N PRO A 241 -15.21 -9.70 -11.48
CA PRO A 241 -16.10 -8.80 -12.23
C PRO A 241 -17.32 -9.46 -12.90
N ASN A 242 -17.24 -10.76 -13.19
CA ASN A 242 -18.30 -11.55 -13.82
C ASN A 242 -18.98 -12.55 -12.84
N ALA A 243 -18.61 -12.54 -11.56
CA ALA A 243 -19.21 -13.42 -10.57
C ALA A 243 -20.54 -12.83 -10.11
N SER A 244 -21.58 -13.69 -10.04
CA SER A 244 -22.85 -13.30 -9.44
C SER A 244 -22.72 -13.21 -7.92
N ASP A 245 -23.40 -12.23 -7.33
CA ASP A 245 -23.53 -12.17 -5.88
C ASP A 245 -24.55 -13.23 -5.42
N ASN A 246 -24.07 -14.33 -4.86
CA ASN A 246 -24.87 -15.44 -4.37
C ASN A 246 -24.20 -16.07 -3.12
N PRO A 247 -24.94 -16.86 -2.32
CA PRO A 247 -24.42 -17.39 -1.05
C PRO A 247 -23.09 -18.14 -1.19
N MET A 248 -22.90 -18.87 -2.29
CA MET A 248 -21.67 -19.63 -2.49
C MET A 248 -20.47 -18.73 -2.78
N ASN A 249 -20.65 -17.73 -3.64
CA ASN A 249 -19.57 -16.78 -3.96
C ASN A 249 -19.20 -15.89 -2.76
N ARG A 250 -20.18 -15.52 -1.93
CA ARG A 250 -19.95 -14.82 -0.65
C ARG A 250 -19.12 -15.65 0.31
N MET A 251 -19.45 -16.94 0.45
CA MET A 251 -18.67 -17.87 1.28
C MET A 251 -17.24 -18.07 0.73
N ASN A 252 -17.06 -18.18 -0.59
CA ASN A 252 -15.73 -18.28 -1.20
C ASN A 252 -14.86 -17.05 -0.89
N LEU A 253 -15.46 -15.86 -0.90
CA LEU A 253 -14.79 -14.63 -0.53
C LEU A 253 -14.39 -14.64 0.97
N ALA A 254 -15.31 -15.01 1.86
CA ALA A 254 -15.05 -15.09 3.29
C ALA A 254 -13.93 -16.08 3.65
N LEU A 255 -13.94 -17.27 3.05
CA LEU A 255 -12.89 -18.27 3.23
C LEU A 255 -11.54 -17.78 2.71
N SER A 256 -11.53 -17.11 1.54
CA SER A 256 -10.31 -16.54 0.97
C SER A 256 -9.72 -15.46 1.88
N TYR A 257 -10.56 -14.62 2.47
CA TYR A 257 -10.15 -13.61 3.43
C TYR A 257 -9.55 -14.22 4.70
N ASN A 258 -10.19 -15.23 5.28
CA ASN A 258 -9.67 -15.90 6.47
C ASN A 258 -8.30 -16.53 6.22
N ILE A 259 -8.06 -17.10 5.04
CA ILE A 259 -6.75 -17.65 4.65
C ILE A 259 -5.70 -16.54 4.54
N ALA A 260 -6.02 -15.44 3.84
CA ALA A 260 -5.12 -14.30 3.71
C ALA A 260 -4.79 -13.68 5.08
N LEU A 261 -5.78 -13.53 5.95
CA LEU A 261 -5.59 -13.00 7.31
C LEU A 261 -4.73 -13.94 8.17
N ASN A 262 -4.99 -15.24 8.12
CA ASN A 262 -4.18 -16.26 8.80
C ASN A 262 -2.72 -16.25 8.30
N TRP A 263 -2.50 -16.10 7.00
CA TRP A 263 -1.17 -15.92 6.43
C TRP A 263 -0.49 -14.67 7.00
N ALA A 264 -1.15 -13.52 6.95
CA ALA A 264 -0.57 -12.26 7.45
C ALA A 264 -0.22 -12.34 8.95
N ARG A 265 -1.10 -12.92 9.77
CA ARG A 265 -0.86 -13.16 11.19
C ARG A 265 0.32 -14.12 11.42
N THR A 266 0.42 -15.19 10.64
CA THR A 266 1.53 -16.14 10.72
C THR A 266 2.86 -15.47 10.42
N VAL A 267 2.91 -14.64 9.38
CA VAL A 267 4.10 -13.85 9.02
C VAL A 267 4.49 -12.91 10.16
N VAL A 268 3.54 -12.18 10.76
CA VAL A 268 3.82 -11.27 11.88
C VAL A 268 4.34 -12.02 13.11
N VAL A 269 3.71 -13.14 13.48
CA VAL A 269 4.08 -13.88 14.69
C VAL A 269 5.40 -14.62 14.54
N THR A 270 5.65 -15.22 13.38
CA THR A 270 6.86 -16.02 13.15
C THR A 270 8.05 -15.20 12.65
N GLY A 271 7.80 -13.99 12.14
CA GLY A 271 8.80 -13.18 11.46
C GLY A 271 9.29 -13.79 10.14
N THR A 272 8.71 -14.91 9.69
CA THR A 272 9.13 -15.61 8.48
C THR A 272 8.13 -15.35 7.37
N ILE A 273 8.60 -14.76 6.26
CA ILE A 273 7.72 -14.47 5.12
C ILE A 273 7.73 -15.59 4.10
N CYS A 274 6.54 -16.02 3.71
CA CYS A 274 6.31 -16.83 2.51
C CYS A 274 5.37 -16.07 1.56
N PRO A 275 5.41 -16.34 0.25
CA PRO A 275 4.47 -15.74 -0.69
C PRO A 275 3.02 -16.00 -0.28
N VAL A 276 2.14 -15.00 -0.37
CA VAL A 276 0.71 -15.18 -0.05
C VAL A 276 0.08 -16.30 -0.89
N SER A 277 0.54 -16.51 -2.13
CA SER A 277 0.12 -17.61 -2.99
C SER A 277 0.31 -18.99 -2.35
N HIS A 278 1.32 -19.17 -1.49
CA HIS A 278 1.57 -20.44 -0.80
C HIS A 278 0.45 -20.82 0.17
N ALA A 279 -0.17 -19.84 0.84
CA ALA A 279 -1.29 -20.08 1.75
C ALA A 279 -2.52 -20.64 1.02
N PHE A 280 -2.60 -20.42 -0.31
CA PHE A 280 -3.72 -20.85 -1.13
C PHE A 280 -3.44 -22.11 -1.97
N LYS A 281 -2.20 -22.63 -1.97
CA LYS A 281 -1.84 -23.81 -2.80
C LYS A 281 -2.70 -25.05 -2.55
N ASN A 282 -3.14 -25.23 -1.30
CA ASN A 282 -3.98 -26.36 -0.90
C ASN A 282 -5.45 -25.98 -0.74
N PHE A 283 -5.82 -24.74 -1.08
CA PHE A 283 -7.17 -24.25 -0.83
C PHE A 283 -8.19 -25.01 -1.68
N MET A 284 -9.00 -25.82 -1.00
CA MET A 284 -10.08 -26.59 -1.60
C MET A 284 -11.38 -26.25 -0.88
N ILE A 285 -12.40 -25.89 -1.65
CA ILE A 285 -13.74 -25.66 -1.14
C ILE A 285 -14.52 -26.96 -1.33
N LYS A 286 -14.85 -27.66 -0.24
CA LYS A 286 -15.69 -28.86 -0.30
C LYS A 286 -17.06 -28.62 0.33
N PRO A 287 -18.15 -29.02 -0.32
CA PRO A 287 -19.42 -29.18 0.36
C PRO A 287 -19.30 -30.33 1.36
N VAL A 288 -19.45 -30.01 2.63
CA VAL A 288 -19.63 -30.93 3.75
C VAL A 288 -21.14 -31.12 3.92
N GLN A 289 -21.64 -32.29 3.52
CA GLN A 289 -22.95 -32.74 3.98
C GLN A 289 -22.77 -33.25 5.41
N LYS A 290 -23.41 -32.57 6.38
CA LYS A 290 -23.65 -33.17 7.69
C LYS A 290 -24.82 -34.12 7.57
N GLU A 291 -24.68 -35.35 8.05
CA GLU A 291 -25.79 -36.28 8.14
C GLU A 291 -26.93 -35.66 8.96
N GLY A 292 -28.09 -35.45 8.34
CA GLY A 292 -29.30 -34.95 9.00
C GLY A 292 -29.61 -33.46 8.82
N GLU A 293 -28.76 -32.67 8.14
CA GLU A 293 -29.05 -31.27 7.79
C GLU A 293 -29.21 -31.10 6.27
N ASP A 294 -30.32 -30.49 5.84
CA ASP A 294 -30.62 -30.15 4.42
C ASP A 294 -29.71 -29.02 3.88
N VAL A 295 -28.75 -28.56 4.69
CA VAL A 295 -27.83 -27.47 4.38
C VAL A 295 -26.42 -28.04 4.26
N SER A 296 -25.87 -28.05 3.05
CA SER A 296 -24.46 -28.32 2.83
C SER A 296 -23.62 -27.20 3.45
N GLN A 297 -22.88 -27.50 4.52
CA GLN A 297 -21.85 -26.59 5.02
C GLN A 297 -20.68 -26.60 4.06
N VAL A 298 -20.05 -25.46 3.80
CA VAL A 298 -18.89 -25.42 2.90
C VAL A 298 -17.66 -25.02 3.69
N VAL A 299 -16.63 -25.88 3.67
CA VAL A 299 -15.40 -25.67 4.44
C VAL A 299 -14.23 -25.53 3.48
N GLY A 300 -13.40 -24.50 3.73
CA GLY A 300 -12.10 -24.37 3.10
C GLY A 300 -11.09 -25.30 3.78
N LEU A 301 -10.55 -26.27 3.04
CA LEU A 301 -9.49 -27.15 3.51
C LEU A 301 -8.13 -26.47 3.28
N ALA A 302 -7.77 -25.53 4.14
CA ALA A 302 -6.39 -25.07 4.26
C ALA A 302 -6.00 -25.20 5.73
N GLU A 303 -4.79 -25.72 6.01
CA GLU A 303 -4.27 -25.72 7.38
C GLU A 303 -4.19 -24.27 7.88
N GLN A 304 -5.08 -23.93 8.81
CA GLN A 304 -5.05 -22.64 9.50
C GLN A 304 -4.33 -22.81 10.82
N ARG A 305 -3.43 -21.89 11.11
CA ARG A 305 -2.72 -21.89 12.38
C ARG A 305 -3.66 -21.32 13.42
N GLU A 306 -3.84 -22.02 14.53
CA GLU A 306 -4.49 -21.43 15.69
C GLU A 306 -3.52 -20.45 16.36
N PHE A 307 -4.04 -19.27 16.73
CA PHE A 307 -3.27 -18.23 17.40
C PHE A 307 -3.76 -18.12 18.84
N THR A 308 -2.82 -17.98 19.77
CA THR A 308 -3.11 -17.57 21.14
C THR A 308 -3.57 -16.11 21.19
N ASP A 309 -4.29 -15.71 22.24
CA ASP A 309 -4.72 -14.32 22.43
C ASP A 309 -3.54 -13.33 22.43
N ASP A 310 -2.40 -13.73 23.00
CA ASP A 310 -1.19 -12.91 23.02
C ASP A 310 -0.54 -12.78 21.64
N GLU A 311 -0.72 -13.76 20.77
CA GLU A 311 -0.32 -13.66 19.36
C GLU A 311 -1.24 -12.74 18.57
N LEU A 312 -2.55 -12.82 18.80
CA LEU A 312 -3.52 -11.94 18.17
C LEU A 312 -3.27 -10.48 18.55
N LYS A 313 -3.05 -10.19 19.84
CA LYS A 313 -2.66 -8.85 20.32
C LYS A 313 -1.38 -8.33 19.68
N ARG A 314 -0.39 -9.20 19.43
CA ARG A 314 0.83 -8.82 18.70
C ARG A 314 0.57 -8.48 17.23
N CYS A 315 -0.44 -9.09 16.62
CA CYS A 315 -0.80 -8.82 15.22
C CYS A 315 -1.55 -7.50 15.03
N GLU A 316 -2.37 -7.11 16.01
CA GLU A 316 -3.21 -5.90 15.95
C GLU A 316 -2.48 -4.65 15.43
N PRO A 317 -1.36 -4.19 16.04
CA PRO A 317 -0.69 -2.98 15.57
C PRO A 317 -0.05 -3.13 14.18
N ALA A 318 0.40 -4.34 13.83
CA ALA A 318 1.07 -4.60 12.56
C ALA A 318 0.08 -4.68 11.38
N LEU A 319 -1.17 -5.10 11.64
CA LEU A 319 -2.21 -5.29 10.64
C LEU A 319 -3.31 -4.23 10.68
N ALA A 320 -3.23 -3.27 11.61
CA ALA A 320 -4.23 -2.22 11.75
C ALA A 320 -4.22 -1.25 10.56
N LEU A 321 -5.41 -0.85 10.16
CA LEU A 321 -5.68 0.20 9.17
C LEU A 321 -6.40 1.37 9.84
N MET A 322 -6.19 2.58 9.32
CA MET A 322 -6.93 3.75 9.78
C MET A 322 -8.42 3.61 9.43
N PRO A 323 -9.34 3.85 10.37
CA PRO A 323 -10.77 3.50 10.20
C PRO A 323 -11.55 4.57 9.40
N TRP A 324 -10.93 5.24 8.43
CA TRP A 324 -11.61 6.33 7.73
C TRP A 324 -12.54 5.81 6.66
N THR A 325 -13.80 6.19 6.80
CA THR A 325 -14.87 5.77 5.90
C THR A 325 -15.01 6.64 4.65
N SER A 326 -14.33 7.79 4.58
CA SER A 326 -14.52 8.78 3.51
C SER A 326 -13.25 9.55 3.11
N GLU A 327 -13.27 10.15 1.91
CA GLU A 327 -12.23 11.10 1.49
C GLU A 327 -12.17 12.31 2.42
N ALA A 328 -13.32 12.75 2.95
CA ALA A 328 -13.41 13.90 3.85
C ALA A 328 -12.71 13.65 5.20
N ASP A 329 -12.82 12.42 5.73
CA ASP A 329 -12.13 12.05 6.97
C ASP A 329 -10.61 11.99 6.76
N HIS A 330 -10.16 11.51 5.60
CA HIS A 330 -8.74 11.54 5.23
C HIS A 330 -8.21 12.95 5.03
N ALA A 331 -8.97 13.82 4.35
CA ALA A 331 -8.62 15.23 4.21
C ALA A 331 -8.49 15.90 5.59
N ALA A 332 -9.44 15.63 6.50
CA ALA A 332 -9.40 16.16 7.86
C ALA A 332 -8.17 15.66 8.64
N TYR A 333 -7.79 14.38 8.49
CA TYR A 333 -6.56 13.86 9.08
C TYR A 333 -5.32 14.60 8.57
N ARG A 334 -5.18 14.76 7.25
CA ARG A 334 -4.01 15.43 6.66
C ARG A 334 -3.87 16.86 7.11
N VAL A 335 -4.99 17.60 7.09
CA VAL A 335 -5.02 18.97 7.58
C VAL A 335 -4.66 19.01 9.07
N GLY A 336 -5.16 18.06 9.86
CA GLY A 336 -4.82 17.94 11.27
C GLY A 336 -3.32 17.75 11.51
N LEU A 337 -2.67 16.84 10.78
CA LEU A 337 -1.22 16.65 10.85
C LEU A 337 -0.46 17.92 10.46
N TRP A 338 -0.87 18.56 9.37
CA TRP A 338 -0.24 19.78 8.90
C TRP A 338 -0.40 20.93 9.91
N LEU A 339 -1.59 21.11 10.47
CA LEU A 339 -1.85 22.10 11.52
C LEU A 339 -0.95 21.87 12.74
N GLN A 340 -0.80 20.61 13.16
CA GLN A 340 0.08 20.23 14.27
C GLN A 340 1.54 20.60 14.00
N GLN A 341 2.02 20.41 12.77
CA GLN A 341 3.38 20.75 12.38
C GLN A 341 3.60 22.26 12.28
N GLN A 342 2.60 23.01 11.84
CA GLN A 342 2.75 24.42 11.51
C GLN A 342 2.35 25.39 12.61
N ILE A 343 1.72 24.92 13.71
CA ILE A 343 1.19 25.77 14.77
C ILE A 343 2.21 26.78 15.31
N ASP A 344 3.47 26.35 15.54
CA ASP A 344 4.54 27.20 16.07
C ASP A 344 5.35 27.92 14.98
N LEU A 345 5.13 27.58 13.71
CA LEU A 345 5.91 28.04 12.56
C LEU A 345 5.20 29.10 11.72
N THR A 346 3.91 29.29 11.96
CA THR A 346 3.05 30.15 11.15
C THR A 346 2.10 30.94 12.03
N THR A 347 1.63 32.09 11.54
CA THR A 347 0.51 32.78 12.18
C THR A 347 -0.80 32.06 11.87
N VAL A 348 -1.82 32.24 12.72
CA VAL A 348 -3.17 31.72 12.46
C VAL A 348 -3.75 32.27 11.14
N GLN A 349 -3.45 33.51 10.79
CA GLN A 349 -3.87 34.13 9.52
C GLN A 349 -3.22 33.43 8.32
N ASP A 350 -1.92 33.13 8.41
CA ASP A 350 -1.21 32.41 7.36
C ASP A 350 -1.77 31.00 7.18
N ARG A 351 -2.04 30.29 8.28
CA ARG A 351 -2.65 28.96 8.19
C ARG A 351 -4.00 28.99 7.48
N TYR A 352 -4.82 29.98 7.83
CA TYR A 352 -6.12 30.17 7.19
C TYR A 352 -5.97 30.42 5.69
N ARG A 353 -5.11 31.37 5.30
CA ARG A 353 -4.88 31.72 3.89
C ARG A 353 -4.36 30.51 3.09
N LEU A 354 -3.35 29.83 3.62
CA LEU A 354 -2.72 28.67 2.96
C LEU A 354 -3.70 27.51 2.79
N LEU A 355 -4.50 27.19 3.82
CA LEU A 355 -5.51 26.14 3.70
C LEU A 355 -6.63 26.53 2.72
N ARG A 356 -7.02 27.81 2.66
CA ARG A 356 -8.00 28.31 1.68
C ARG A 356 -7.51 28.10 0.23
N GLU A 357 -6.26 28.43 -0.03
CA GLU A 357 -5.60 28.21 -1.32
C GLU A 357 -5.49 26.72 -1.64
N TRP A 358 -5.09 25.91 -0.65
CA TRP A 358 -5.02 24.45 -0.78
C TRP A 358 -6.37 23.84 -1.18
N CYS A 359 -7.50 24.27 -0.57
CA CYS A 359 -8.83 23.78 -0.95
C CYS A 359 -9.25 24.11 -2.40
N GLN A 360 -8.53 24.97 -3.12
CA GLN A 360 -8.81 25.25 -4.55
C GLN A 360 -8.01 24.38 -5.51
N GLN A 361 -7.08 23.57 -5.00
CA GLN A 361 -6.22 22.71 -5.79
C GLN A 361 -6.83 21.31 -5.94
N LYS A 362 -6.36 20.58 -6.95
CA LYS A 362 -6.63 19.15 -7.08
C LYS A 362 -5.63 18.37 -6.22
N HIS A 363 -6.13 17.39 -5.48
CA HIS A 363 -5.31 16.56 -4.59
C HIS A 363 -5.51 15.10 -4.91
N THR A 364 -4.40 14.36 -4.91
CA THR A 364 -4.43 12.90 -4.96
C THR A 364 -5.26 12.36 -3.80
N ASN A 365 -6.11 11.36 -4.07
CA ASN A 365 -7.00 10.71 -3.11
C ASN A 365 -8.19 11.55 -2.62
N LEU A 366 -8.38 12.78 -3.12
CA LEU A 366 -9.48 13.66 -2.71
C LEU A 366 -10.20 14.25 -3.95
N GLU A 367 -10.08 13.57 -5.09
CA GLU A 367 -10.55 14.06 -6.39
C GLU A 367 -12.07 14.19 -6.45
N ASN A 368 -12.81 13.46 -5.61
CA ASN A 368 -14.27 13.53 -5.56
C ASN A 368 -14.79 14.62 -4.63
N LEU A 369 -13.92 15.26 -3.83
CA LEU A 369 -14.32 16.35 -2.95
C LEU A 369 -14.33 17.69 -3.69
N THR A 370 -15.45 18.39 -3.59
CA THR A 370 -15.55 19.79 -4.01
C THR A 370 -14.69 20.69 -3.11
N PRO A 371 -14.33 21.89 -3.58
CA PRO A 371 -13.66 22.89 -2.75
C PRO A 371 -14.41 23.24 -1.46
N ILE A 372 -15.75 23.11 -1.45
CA ILE A 372 -16.58 23.36 -0.26
C ILE A 372 -16.41 22.22 0.75
N GLU A 373 -16.45 20.96 0.29
CA GLU A 373 -16.24 19.79 1.15
C GLU A 373 -14.83 19.76 1.73
N LEU A 374 -13.81 20.13 0.94
CA LEU A 374 -12.44 20.29 1.44
C LEU A 374 -12.34 21.35 2.55
N ARG A 375 -13.02 22.49 2.39
CA ARG A 375 -13.06 23.53 3.45
C ARG A 375 -13.73 23.01 4.71
N TYR A 376 -14.80 22.22 4.58
CA TYR A 376 -15.46 21.60 5.72
C TYR A 376 -14.57 20.56 6.42
N ALA A 377 -13.81 19.77 5.66
CA ALA A 377 -12.81 18.87 6.22
C ALA A 377 -11.70 19.65 6.96
N CYS A 378 -11.21 20.76 6.40
CA CYS A 378 -10.26 21.64 7.08
C CYS A 378 -10.83 22.21 8.38
N HIS A 379 -12.09 22.65 8.37
CA HIS A 379 -12.79 23.13 9.56
C HIS A 379 -12.83 22.06 10.66
N ARG A 380 -13.32 20.86 10.34
CA ARG A 380 -13.39 19.72 11.28
C ARG A 380 -12.02 19.38 11.87
N ALA A 381 -10.98 19.36 11.02
CA ALA A 381 -9.62 19.10 11.45
C ALA A 381 -9.12 20.16 12.45
N TRP A 382 -9.40 21.43 12.15
CA TRP A 382 -8.95 22.55 12.97
C TRP A 382 -9.67 22.59 14.31
N GLU A 383 -10.99 22.38 14.35
CA GLU A 383 -11.77 22.28 15.59
C GLU A 383 -11.27 21.14 16.48
N LYS A 384 -11.00 19.97 15.89
CA LYS A 384 -10.41 18.84 16.60
C LYS A 384 -9.05 19.22 17.21
N LYS A 385 -8.17 19.84 16.41
CA LYS A 385 -6.84 20.27 16.86
C LYS A 385 -6.88 21.32 17.95
N ILE A 386 -7.80 22.29 17.86
CA ILE A 386 -8.02 23.28 18.93
C ILE A 386 -8.35 22.56 20.24
N THR A 387 -9.23 21.56 20.21
CA THR A 387 -9.61 20.78 21.39
C THR A 387 -8.41 20.03 21.99
N GLU A 388 -7.61 19.37 21.15
CA GLU A 388 -6.37 18.68 21.57
C GLU A 388 -5.36 19.68 22.18
N TRP A 389 -5.13 20.82 21.53
CA TRP A 389 -4.20 21.85 22.01
C TRP A 389 -4.63 22.50 23.32
N MET A 390 -5.93 22.61 23.60
CA MET A 390 -6.41 23.07 24.91
C MET A 390 -5.97 22.15 26.05
N THR A 391 -5.80 20.85 25.78
CA THR A 391 -5.35 19.89 26.79
C THR A 391 -3.83 19.75 26.86
N GLU A 392 -3.13 19.94 25.74
CA GLU A 392 -1.71 19.63 25.60
C GLU A 392 -0.78 20.85 25.70
N ARG A 393 -1.30 22.05 25.42
CA ARG A 393 -0.47 23.25 25.23
C ARG A 393 -0.74 24.33 26.25
N ASP A 394 0.33 25.05 26.56
CA ASP A 394 0.28 26.29 27.33
C ASP A 394 -0.52 27.35 26.56
N ILE A 395 -1.65 27.77 27.15
CA ILE A 395 -2.60 28.74 26.59
C ILE A 395 -1.95 30.11 26.32
N THR A 396 -0.78 30.40 26.91
CA THR A 396 -0.05 31.65 26.64
C THR A 396 0.69 31.64 25.29
N LYS A 397 0.90 30.47 24.68
CA LYS A 397 1.69 30.32 23.44
C LYS A 397 0.86 30.30 22.17
N TRP A 398 -0.47 30.33 22.29
CA TRP A 398 -1.39 30.33 21.15
C TRP A 398 -2.71 31.01 21.52
N SER A 399 -3.43 31.53 20.54
CA SER A 399 -4.68 32.26 20.80
C SER A 399 -5.90 31.43 20.44
N TRP A 400 -6.49 30.79 21.44
CA TRP A 400 -7.71 29.98 21.29
C TRP A 400 -8.85 30.73 20.57
N ASN A 401 -9.08 31.99 20.93
CA ASN A 401 -10.11 32.83 20.31
C ASN A 401 -9.83 33.03 18.81
N MET A 402 -8.56 33.25 18.44
CA MET A 402 -8.17 33.46 17.05
C MET A 402 -8.22 32.18 16.23
N GLU A 403 -7.76 31.04 16.78
CA GLU A 403 -7.89 29.75 16.11
C GLU A 403 -9.36 29.43 15.84
N THR A 404 -10.22 29.58 16.85
CA THR A 404 -11.66 29.31 16.73
C THR A 404 -12.32 30.24 15.70
N TYR A 405 -11.93 31.52 15.69
CA TYR A 405 -12.41 32.47 14.70
C TYR A 405 -12.06 32.04 13.28
N TYR A 406 -10.78 31.77 12.99
CA TYR A 406 -10.33 31.43 11.64
C TYR A 406 -10.77 30.04 11.19
N ALA A 407 -10.88 29.07 12.10
CA ALA A 407 -11.50 27.79 11.83
C ALA A 407 -12.91 28.02 11.27
N ARG A 408 -13.78 28.79 11.96
CA ARG A 408 -15.13 29.07 11.46
C ARG A 408 -15.13 29.77 10.10
N GLN A 409 -14.23 30.74 9.90
CA GLN A 409 -14.12 31.45 8.63
C GLN A 409 -13.78 30.52 7.45
N ILE A 410 -13.03 29.43 7.65
CA ILE A 410 -12.67 28.53 6.54
C ILE A 410 -13.88 27.85 5.91
N ALA A 411 -14.87 27.48 6.75
CA ALA A 411 -16.13 26.88 6.31
C ALA A 411 -17.09 27.89 5.67
N THR A 412 -16.97 29.18 6.03
CA THR A 412 -17.94 30.21 5.64
C THR A 412 -17.42 31.06 4.49
N ALA A 413 -17.62 30.63 3.23
CA ALA A 413 -17.57 31.57 2.10
C ALA A 413 -18.21 31.00 0.82
N ASP A 414 -19.52 31.21 0.69
CA ASP A 414 -20.18 31.49 -0.61
C ASP A 414 -21.44 32.40 -0.47
N SER A 415 -21.71 33.01 0.70
CA SER A 415 -22.91 33.85 0.88
C SER A 415 -22.73 35.34 0.53
N LEU A 416 -21.52 35.82 0.20
CA LEU A 416 -21.27 37.26 0.02
C LEU A 416 -21.13 37.74 -1.44
N LYS A 417 -21.39 36.90 -2.45
CA LYS A 417 -21.41 37.32 -3.87
C LYS A 417 -22.78 37.36 -4.54
N ARG A 418 -23.90 37.10 -3.83
CA ARG A 418 -25.26 37.19 -4.40
C ARG A 418 -26.07 38.45 -4.01
N ASN A 419 -25.58 39.32 -3.13
CA ASN A 419 -26.30 40.55 -2.72
C ASN A 419 -25.68 41.84 -3.27
N ARG A 420 -25.09 41.79 -4.47
CA ARG A 420 -24.79 42.98 -5.27
C ARG A 420 -25.20 42.72 -6.72
N SER A 421 -26.50 42.63 -6.92
CA SER A 421 -27.18 42.86 -8.20
C SER A 421 -27.93 44.17 -8.09
#